data_AF-A0A7X7IV86-F1
#
_entry.id   AF-A0A7X7IV86-F1
#
_cell.length_a   1.000
_cell.length_b   1.000
_cell.length_c   1.000
_cell.angle_alpha   90.00
_cell.angle_beta   90.00
_cell.angle_gamma   90.00
#
_symmetry.space_group_name_H-M   'P 1'
#
loop_
_entity.id
_entity.type
_entity.pdbx_description
1 polymer ?
#
loop_
_entity_poly.entity_id
_entity_poly.type
_entity_poly.pdbx_seq_one_letter_code
_entity_poly.pdbx_strand_id
1 'polypeptide(L)'
;MATHEIIFQTDGTGRCLYTEAIDLSAVGRLAVARATTIEFDAAAQRWVVRTPEGVERFRHARREACVAWEHAALEAAETHKHESHHQQGEPDHD
;
A
#
# COMPACT_ATOMS: atom_id res chain seq x y z
N MET A 1 8.99 -17.85 -18.25
CA MET A 1 9.56 -17.66 -16.90
C MET A 1 8.42 -17.80 -15.90
N ALA A 2 8.64 -18.45 -14.75
CA ALA A 2 7.59 -18.62 -13.75
C ALA A 2 7.36 -17.30 -12.99
N THR A 3 6.12 -16.81 -12.99
CA THR A 3 5.71 -15.62 -12.25
C THR A 3 5.46 -16.02 -10.80
N HIS A 4 6.19 -15.43 -9.87
CA HIS A 4 6.05 -15.71 -8.44
C HIS A 4 5.15 -14.63 -7.83
N GLU A 5 3.99 -15.02 -7.31
CA GLU A 5 3.03 -14.11 -6.70
C GLU A 5 3.10 -14.21 -5.16
N ILE A 6 3.38 -13.09 -4.51
CA ILE A 6 3.34 -12.93 -3.05
C ILE A 6 2.18 -11.99 -2.73
N ILE A 7 1.17 -12.49 -2.04
CA ILE A 7 -0.03 -11.74 -1.65
C ILE A 7 0.10 -11.36 -0.18
N PHE A 8 0.09 -10.07 0.13
CA PHE A 8 0.01 -9.60 1.52
C PHE A 8 -1.46 -9.38 1.90
N GLN A 9 -1.90 -10.01 2.99
CA GLN A 9 -3.23 -9.84 3.56
C GLN A 9 -3.27 -8.59 4.45
N THR A 10 -4.48 -8.11 4.72
CA THR A 10 -4.73 -6.90 5.52
C THR A 10 -4.36 -7.05 7.01
N ASP A 11 -4.15 -8.28 7.49
CA ASP A 11 -3.62 -8.58 8.82
C ASP A 11 -2.08 -8.61 8.87
N GLY A 12 -1.43 -8.29 7.76
CA GLY A 12 0.03 -8.30 7.60
C GLY A 12 0.62 -9.68 7.30
N THR A 13 -0.20 -10.72 7.12
CA THR A 13 0.31 -12.04 6.73
C THR A 13 0.58 -12.11 5.23
N GLY A 14 1.73 -12.67 4.84
CA GLY A 14 2.04 -12.96 3.43
C GLY A 14 1.60 -14.39 3.07
N ARG A 15 0.85 -14.54 1.98
CA ARG A 15 0.54 -15.84 1.36
C ARG A 15 1.25 -15.90 0.02
N CYS A 16 2.09 -16.91 -0.16
CA CYS A 16 2.58 -17.27 -1.48
C CYS A 16 1.81 -18.50 -1.97
N LEU A 17 1.50 -18.54 -3.27
CA LEU A 17 0.87 -19.70 -3.88
C LEU A 17 1.95 -20.58 -4.51
N TYR A 18 2.71 -21.38 -3.74
CA TYR A 18 3.58 -22.40 -4.37
C TYR A 18 3.74 -23.70 -3.57
N THR A 19 3.75 -24.81 -4.33
CA THR A 19 4.12 -26.18 -3.95
C THR A 19 5.64 -26.41 -3.93
N GLU A 20 6.44 -25.37 -4.16
CA GLU A 20 7.89 -25.41 -4.23
C GLU A 20 8.51 -24.41 -3.22
N ALA A 21 9.63 -24.78 -2.62
CA ALA A 21 10.30 -23.95 -1.62
C ALA A 21 10.87 -22.68 -2.26
N ILE A 22 10.26 -21.53 -2.01
CA ILE A 22 10.82 -20.22 -2.37
C ILE A 22 11.86 -19.85 -1.32
N ASP A 23 13.10 -19.63 -1.76
CA ASP A 23 14.15 -19.10 -0.90
C ASP A 23 13.85 -17.63 -0.59
N LEU A 24 13.31 -17.37 0.61
CA LEU A 24 13.02 -16.01 1.08
C LEU A 24 14.28 -15.14 1.17
N SER A 25 15.48 -15.72 1.24
CA SER A 25 16.73 -14.96 1.19
C SER A 25 16.99 -14.34 -0.18
N ALA A 26 16.44 -14.93 -1.25
CA ALA A 26 16.53 -14.42 -2.61
C ALA A 26 15.57 -13.24 -2.90
N VAL A 27 14.55 -13.02 -2.05
CA VAL A 27 13.65 -11.86 -2.13
C VAL A 27 14.41 -10.55 -1.84
N GLY A 28 15.55 -10.64 -1.14
CA GLY A 28 16.42 -9.50 -0.86
C GLY A 28 15.90 -8.61 0.28
N ARG A 29 16.26 -7.33 0.28
CA ARG A 29 15.95 -6.40 1.37
C ARG A 29 14.62 -5.71 1.13
N LEU A 30 13.67 -5.92 2.04
CA LEU A 30 12.41 -5.18 2.05
C LEU A 30 12.64 -3.76 2.62
N ALA A 31 12.21 -2.74 1.87
CA ALA A 31 12.12 -1.37 2.36
C ALA A 31 10.67 -1.08 2.76
N VAL A 32 10.42 -0.90 4.06
CA VAL A 32 9.10 -0.57 4.59
C VAL A 32 9.12 0.84 5.12
N ALA A 33 8.18 1.66 4.67
CA ALA A 33 7.97 3.01 5.16
C ALA A 33 6.49 3.24 5.46
N ARG A 34 6.21 4.14 6.40
CA ARG A 34 4.83 4.56 6.69
C ARG A 34 4.30 5.40 5.53
N ALA A 35 3.11 5.08 5.04
CA ALA A 35 2.50 5.82 3.94
C ALA A 35 1.89 7.17 4.38
N THR A 36 1.35 7.25 5.60
CA THR A 36 0.69 8.43 6.16
C THR A 36 0.70 8.43 7.68
N THR A 37 0.53 9.58 8.32
CA THR A 37 0.29 9.72 9.76
C THR A 37 -1.14 10.19 10.02
N ILE A 38 -1.73 9.78 11.16
CA ILE A 38 -3.02 10.27 11.64
C ILE A 38 -2.82 10.89 13.02
N GLU A 39 -2.91 12.21 13.10
CA GLU A 39 -2.59 13.00 14.29
C GLU A 39 -3.75 13.91 14.69
N PHE A 40 -3.92 14.13 15.99
CA PHE A 40 -4.95 15.04 16.49
C PHE A 40 -4.45 16.48 16.47
N ASP A 41 -5.16 17.34 15.73
CA ASP A 41 -4.96 18.78 15.71
C ASP A 41 -5.86 19.41 16.78
N ALA A 42 -5.24 19.83 17.88
CA ALA A 42 -5.94 20.43 19.02
C ALA A 42 -6.55 21.81 18.69
N ALA A 43 -5.97 22.57 17.77
CA ALA A 43 -6.52 23.87 17.37
C ALA A 43 -7.78 23.69 16.53
N ALA A 44 -7.78 22.71 15.62
CA ALA A 44 -8.93 22.41 14.78
C ALA A 44 -9.96 21.47 15.44
N GLN A 45 -9.60 20.79 16.53
CA GLN A 45 -10.40 19.71 17.14
C GLN A 45 -10.79 18.63 16.11
N ARG A 46 -9.80 18.19 15.33
CA ARG A 46 -9.93 17.21 14.25
C ARG A 46 -8.71 16.29 14.21
N TRP A 47 -8.92 15.06 13.76
CA TRP A 47 -7.86 14.16 13.32
C TRP A 47 -7.48 14.51 11.88
N VAL A 48 -6.19 14.50 11.59
CA VAL A 48 -5.63 14.90 10.30
C VAL A 48 -4.73 13.80 9.77
N VAL A 49 -4.92 13.42 8.51
CA VAL A 49 -4.09 12.48 7.77
C VAL A 49 -3.05 13.25 6.96
N ARG A 50 -1.77 12.96 7.16
CA ARG A 50 -0.66 13.60 6.43
C ARG A 50 0.25 12.60 5.77
N THR A 51 0.84 12.96 4.62
CA THR A 51 1.93 12.19 4.01
C THR A 51 3.22 12.35 4.83
N PRO A 52 4.27 11.55 4.56
CA PRO A 52 5.56 11.69 5.24
C PRO A 52 6.20 13.08 5.01
N GLU A 53 5.87 13.75 3.90
CA GLU A 53 6.29 15.12 3.58
C GLU A 53 5.47 16.18 4.35
N GLY A 54 4.50 15.78 5.17
CA GLY A 54 3.64 16.66 5.96
C GLY A 54 2.43 17.21 5.21
N VAL A 55 2.17 16.75 3.98
CA VAL A 55 1.02 17.21 3.18
C VAL A 55 -0.26 16.59 3.72
N GLU A 56 -1.21 17.44 4.10
CA GLU A 56 -2.53 16.99 4.51
C GLU A 56 -3.33 16.41 3.34
N ARG A 57 -3.90 15.22 3.55
CA ARG A 57 -4.74 14.55 2.56
C ARG A 57 -6.20 14.47 2.98
N PHE A 58 -6.47 14.43 4.28
CA PHE A 58 -7.82 14.29 4.82
C PHE A 58 -7.88 14.76 6.27
N ARG A 59 -9.08 15.18 6.73
CA ARG A 59 -9.33 15.46 8.15
C ARG A 59 -10.75 15.13 8.54
N HIS A 60 -10.95 14.69 9.79
CA HIS A 60 -12.28 14.37 10.31
C HIS A 60 -12.35 14.49 11.84
N ALA A 61 -13.55 14.69 12.39
CA ALA A 61 -13.75 14.77 13.85
C ALA A 61 -13.46 13.45 14.57
N ARG A 62 -13.66 12.34 13.87
CA ARG A 62 -13.46 10.98 14.37
C ARG A 62 -12.21 10.36 13.77
N ARG A 63 -11.39 9.73 14.61
CA ARG A 63 -10.18 9.02 14.20
C ARG A 63 -10.50 7.86 13.26
N GLU A 64 -11.56 7.11 13.55
CA GLU A 64 -11.92 5.91 12.76
C GLU A 64 -12.24 6.27 11.30
N ALA A 65 -12.82 7.45 11.06
CA ALA A 65 -13.08 7.92 9.69
C ALA A 65 -11.79 8.26 8.95
N CYS A 66 -10.78 8.80 9.64
CA CYS A 66 -9.45 9.03 9.07
C CYS A 66 -8.75 7.70 8.72
N VAL A 67 -8.87 6.68 9.58
CA VAL A 67 -8.34 5.34 9.31
C VAL A 67 -9.06 4.70 8.12
N ALA A 68 -10.40 4.75 8.08
CA ALA A 68 -11.17 4.22 6.96
C ALA A 68 -10.82 4.90 5.63
N TRP A 69 -10.63 6.22 5.66
CA TRP A 69 -10.17 6.98 4.50
C TRP A 69 -8.75 6.55 4.08
N GLU A 70 -7.83 6.42 5.04
CA GLU A 70 -6.43 6.02 4.77
C GLU A 70 -6.38 4.65 4.08
N HIS A 71 -7.12 3.66 4.58
CA HIS A 71 -7.21 2.35 3.96
C HIS A 71 -7.73 2.42 2.52
N ALA A 72 -8.87 3.08 2.30
CA ALA A 72 -9.46 3.20 0.97
C ALA A 72 -8.55 3.95 -0.02
N ALA A 73 -7.86 4.99 0.44
CA ALA A 73 -6.93 5.76 -0.38
C ALA A 73 -5.71 4.93 -0.79
N LEU A 74 -5.16 4.12 0.13
CA LEU A 74 -4.01 3.27 -0.15
C LEU A 74 -4.39 2.09 -1.06
N GLU A 75 -5.54 1.45 -0.85
CA GLU A 75 -6.05 0.40 -1.74
C GLU A 75 -6.21 0.92 -3.17
N ALA A 76 -6.85 2.08 -3.35
CA ALA A 76 -7.02 2.68 -4.67
C ALA A 76 -5.67 3.04 -5.34
N ALA A 77 -4.70 3.53 -4.57
CA ALA A 77 -3.37 3.83 -5.08
C ALA A 77 -2.62 2.57 -5.52
N GLU A 78 -2.73 1.47 -4.78
CA GLU A 78 -2.13 0.19 -5.15
C GLU A 78 -2.82 -0.44 -6.37
N THR A 79 -4.15 -0.41 -6.45
CA THR A 79 -4.89 -0.86 -7.65
C THR A 79 -4.41 -0.13 -8.90
N HIS A 80 -4.28 1.19 -8.83
CA HIS A 80 -3.83 1.98 -9.97
C HIS A 80 -2.39 1.63 -10.41
N LYS A 81 -1.48 1.36 -9.46
CA LYS A 81 -0.12 0.89 -9.79
C LYS A 81 -0.16 -0.44 -10.53
N HIS A 82 -0.93 -1.42 -10.05
CA HIS A 82 -1.03 -2.74 -10.69
C HIS A 82 -1.58 -2.65 -12.11
N GLU A 83 -2.63 -1.85 -12.33
CA GLU A 83 -3.19 -1.60 -13.66
C GLU A 83 -2.16 -0.95 -14.59
N SER A 84 -1.42 0.04 -14.11
CA SER A 84 -0.40 0.74 -14.91
C SER A 84 0.77 -0.16 -15.32
N HIS A 85 1.18 -1.11 -14.46
CA HIS A 85 2.25 -2.05 -14.76
C HIS A 85 1.82 -3.13 -15.77
N HIS A 86 0.55 -3.54 -15.78
CA HIS A 86 0.03 -4.48 -16.77
C HIS A 86 0.04 -3.89 -18.19
N GLN A 87 -0.09 -2.57 -18.34
CA GLN A 87 -0.17 -1.91 -19.65
C GLN A 87 1.19 -1.57 -20.28
N GLN A 88 2.30 -1.78 -19.56
CA GLN A 88 3.66 -1.46 -20.05
C GLN A 88 4.46 -2.69 -20.53
N GLY A 89 3.91 -3.90 -20.41
CA GLY A 89 4.49 -5.11 -21.00
C GLY A 89 3.82 -5.45 -22.33
N GLU A 90 4.61 -5.39 -23.41
CA GLU A 90 4.42 -5.98 -24.75
C GLU A 90 4.03 -5.02 -25.89
N PRO A 91 5.01 -4.54 -26.69
CA PRO A 91 4.85 -4.49 -28.13
C PRO A 91 5.19 -5.87 -28.72
N ASP A 92 4.20 -6.54 -29.30
CA ASP A 92 4.40 -7.66 -30.21
C ASP A 92 5.48 -7.28 -31.24
N HIS A 93 6.57 -8.04 -31.27
CA HIS A 93 7.54 -8.00 -32.36
C HIS A 93 7.36 -9.28 -33.17
N ASP A 94 6.97 -9.10 -34.44
CA ASP A 94 6.76 -10.12 -35.49
C ASP A 94 7.90 -11.16 -35.58
#